data_AF-A0A3F2RIS6-F1
#
_entry.id   AF-A0A3F2RIS6-F1
#
_cell.length_a   1.000
_cell.length_b   1.000
_cell.length_c   1.000
_cell.angle_alpha   90.00
_cell.angle_beta   90.00
_cell.angle_gamma   90.00
#
_symmetry.space_group_name_H-M   'P 1'
#
loop_
_entity.id
_entity.type
_entity.pdbx_description
1 polymer ?
#
loop_
_entity_poly.entity_id
_entity_poly.type
_entity_poly.pdbx_seq_one_letter_code
_entity_poly.pdbx_strand_id
1 'polypeptide(L)'
;MISPITDVNVYAMSAAVLYIKFLASTMIQGRKAFAAGTRMAEDIKLPMAKTFSDMDTEAIKLAADTEMRWKRIIQNDLESMPMAFVIFWAAISVGVNSTLIRTLLVTYTIARVAHTVVYLQSMPRARMALWIAGMLCIVVAALPCRFVILVDCWGSNLMHSSIPQSSLHVSSPPYFVAMSGAISDIKVFAVSASVLYVKFLASSMIQARKSFAANTRMAEDRQLVCAMGLGENLGEKQLKITLDNEQRWKRIIQNDLESIPLAFLVFWSAIAVGVSPDLTKTLMLVYTTARVGHTLVYSLGMPRARMACWMSGTGCILTAAVNAVMTALAASVLYIKFLLSTMIQGRKAFAANTRLPEDKNLETILSVKGNKDDRTVKKAVENEMRWKRIIQNDLESLPLALIVFWCAIVVGVNPDTTKTLLVAYTGARMGHTVVYALGMPRARMACWMSGTFCIVAAAANTIVKSLS
;
A
#
# COMPACT_ATOMS: atom_id res chain seq x y z
N MET A 1 -37.82 -10.32 6.75
CA MET A 1 -37.30 -10.12 5.37
C MET A 1 -35.82 -9.81 5.50
N ILE A 2 -34.95 -10.60 4.87
CA ILE A 2 -33.50 -10.34 4.88
C ILE A 2 -33.25 -9.19 3.89
N SER A 3 -32.69 -8.07 4.36
CA SER A 3 -32.33 -6.96 3.48
C SER A 3 -31.32 -7.42 2.42
N PRO A 4 -31.45 -7.00 1.16
CA PRO A 4 -30.51 -7.42 0.12
C PRO A 4 -29.09 -6.93 0.44
N ILE A 5 -28.11 -7.82 0.34
CA ILE A 5 -26.71 -7.51 0.59
C ILE A 5 -26.22 -6.47 -0.44
N THR A 6 -25.82 -5.30 0.05
CA THR A 6 -25.29 -4.20 -0.77
C THR A 6 -23.84 -4.44 -1.19
N ASP A 7 -23.38 -3.70 -2.20
CA ASP A 7 -21.97 -3.78 -2.66
C ASP A 7 -20.99 -3.37 -1.56
N VAL A 8 -21.39 -2.39 -0.73
CA VAL A 8 -20.63 -1.92 0.43
C VAL A 8 -20.49 -3.04 1.47
N ASN A 9 -21.56 -3.81 1.74
CA ASN A 9 -21.50 -4.93 2.67
C ASN A 9 -20.51 -5.99 2.18
N VAL A 10 -20.55 -6.36 0.89
CA VAL A 10 -19.61 -7.34 0.29
C VAL A 10 -18.17 -6.82 0.31
N TYR A 11 -17.96 -5.54 0.02
CA TYR A 11 -16.66 -4.88 0.11
C TYR A 11 -16.09 -4.96 1.53
N ALA A 12 -16.90 -4.57 2.51
CA ALA A 12 -16.53 -4.55 3.92
C ALA A 12 -16.21 -5.96 4.47
N MET A 13 -17.01 -6.97 4.09
CA MET A 13 -16.73 -8.36 4.44
C MET A 13 -15.42 -8.84 3.80
N SER A 14 -15.19 -8.54 2.52
CA SER A 14 -13.96 -8.90 1.81
C SER A 14 -12.73 -8.27 2.46
N ALA A 15 -12.80 -6.99 2.84
CA ALA A 15 -11.75 -6.27 3.56
C ALA A 15 -11.45 -6.90 4.92
N ALA A 16 -12.48 -7.21 5.71
CA ALA A 16 -12.32 -7.86 7.01
C ALA A 16 -11.69 -9.26 6.90
N VAL A 17 -12.18 -10.11 5.97
CA VAL A 17 -11.65 -11.46 5.75
C VAL A 17 -10.19 -11.43 5.31
N LEU A 18 -9.84 -10.60 4.33
CA LEU A 18 -8.47 -10.52 3.84
C LEU A 18 -7.53 -9.88 4.88
N TYR A 19 -8.02 -8.96 5.72
CA TYR A 19 -7.24 -8.47 6.85
C TYR A 19 -6.96 -9.56 7.88
N ILE A 20 -7.97 -10.35 8.28
CA ILE A 20 -7.78 -11.47 9.22
C ILE A 20 -6.75 -12.46 8.66
N LYS A 21 -6.86 -12.78 7.37
CA LYS A 21 -5.89 -13.63 6.66
C LYS A 21 -4.47 -13.04 6.66
N PHE A 22 -4.34 -11.73 6.43
CA PHE A 22 -3.06 -11.02 6.46
C PHE A 22 -2.46 -11.06 7.87
N LEU A 23 -3.28 -10.80 8.90
CA LEU A 23 -2.87 -10.87 10.30
C LEU A 23 -2.38 -12.27 10.67
N ALA A 24 -3.12 -13.32 10.31
CA ALA A 24 -2.69 -14.70 10.52
C ALA A 24 -1.32 -14.98 9.86
N SER A 25 -1.12 -14.48 8.64
CA SER A 25 0.14 -14.62 7.90
C SER A 25 1.32 -13.93 8.61
N THR A 26 1.13 -12.71 9.11
CA THR A 26 2.17 -11.98 9.87
C THR A 26 2.49 -12.65 11.21
N MET A 27 1.50 -13.20 11.91
CA MET A 27 1.73 -13.96 13.14
C MET A 27 2.53 -15.23 12.88
N ILE A 28 2.21 -15.97 11.82
CA ILE A 28 2.95 -17.18 11.44
C ILE A 28 4.38 -16.82 11.02
N GLN A 29 4.55 -15.82 10.15
CA GLN A 29 5.88 -15.32 9.77
C GLN A 29 6.68 -14.91 11.00
N GLY A 30 6.03 -14.26 11.97
CA GLY A 30 6.66 -13.83 13.19
C GLY A 30 7.24 -14.99 14.00
N ARG A 31 6.49 -16.10 14.12
CA ARG A 31 6.94 -17.35 14.75
C ARG A 31 8.07 -18.02 13.95
N LYS A 32 7.95 -18.05 12.61
CA LYS A 32 8.99 -18.62 11.74
C LYS A 32 10.29 -17.82 11.81
N ALA A 33 10.23 -16.50 11.97
CA ALA A 33 11.41 -15.66 12.17
C ALA A 33 12.12 -15.91 13.50
N PHE A 34 11.39 -16.29 14.57
CA PHE A 34 12.02 -16.75 15.81
C PHE A 34 12.68 -18.12 15.65
N ALA A 35 12.04 -19.05 14.94
CA ALA A 35 12.60 -20.37 14.67
C ALA A 35 13.84 -20.30 13.75
N ALA A 36 13.83 -19.40 12.77
CA ALA A 36 14.96 -19.12 11.89
C ALA A 36 15.97 -18.15 12.51
N GLY A 37 15.69 -17.65 13.73
CA GLY A 37 16.36 -16.59 14.49
C GLY A 37 17.00 -15.46 13.68
N THR A 38 16.30 -15.02 12.63
CA THR A 38 16.62 -13.84 11.81
C THR A 38 16.09 -12.55 12.42
N ARG A 39 15.60 -12.61 13.66
CA ARG A 39 15.11 -11.46 14.41
C ARG A 39 16.27 -10.55 14.80
N MET A 40 15.95 -9.29 15.08
CA MET A 40 16.96 -8.31 15.50
C MET A 40 17.55 -8.72 16.86
N ALA A 41 18.78 -8.28 17.14
CA ALA A 41 19.54 -8.67 18.32
C ALA A 41 18.79 -8.43 19.65
N GLU A 42 17.98 -7.37 19.73
CA GLU A 42 17.14 -7.09 20.91
C GLU A 42 16.01 -8.10 21.12
N ASP A 43 15.50 -8.70 20.05
CA ASP A 43 14.40 -9.68 20.07
C ASP A 43 14.91 -11.07 20.46
N ILE A 44 16.21 -11.34 20.28
CA ILE A 44 16.86 -12.60 20.70
C ILE A 44 16.80 -12.77 22.22
N LYS A 45 16.65 -11.68 22.98
CA LYS A 45 16.52 -11.73 24.45
C LYS A 45 15.14 -12.20 24.93
N LEU A 46 14.17 -12.37 24.02
CA LEU A 46 12.84 -12.85 24.37
C LEU A 46 12.86 -14.36 24.60
N PRO A 47 12.06 -14.89 25.54
CA PRO A 47 12.04 -16.33 25.86
C PRO A 47 11.58 -17.22 24.69
N MET A 48 11.03 -16.63 23.63
CA MET A 48 10.62 -17.35 22.41
C MET A 48 11.77 -17.53 21.40
N ALA A 49 12.92 -16.87 21.59
CA ALA A 49 14.08 -17.04 20.74
C ALA A 49 14.76 -18.37 21.07
N LYS A 50 14.86 -19.28 20.10
CA LYS A 50 15.66 -20.49 20.25
C LYS A 50 17.15 -20.13 20.16
N THR A 51 17.95 -20.69 21.05
CA THR A 51 19.40 -20.65 20.92
C THR A 51 19.81 -21.58 19.77
N PHE A 52 20.53 -21.04 18.79
CA PHE A 52 20.96 -21.78 17.60
C PHE A 52 22.08 -22.78 17.83
N SER A 53 22.67 -22.79 19.03
CA SER A 53 23.80 -23.66 19.37
C SER A 53 23.50 -25.15 19.17
N ASP A 54 22.22 -25.52 19.13
CA ASP A 54 21.77 -26.91 19.17
C ASP A 54 21.08 -27.36 17.86
N MET A 55 21.05 -26.52 16.82
CA MET A 55 20.41 -26.87 15.55
C MET A 55 21.42 -27.25 14.46
N ASP A 56 21.13 -28.35 13.77
CA ASP A 56 21.86 -28.77 12.57
C ASP A 56 21.77 -27.71 11.45
N THR A 57 22.80 -27.65 10.61
CA THR A 57 22.95 -26.65 9.53
C THR A 57 21.79 -26.73 8.53
N GLU A 58 21.32 -27.94 8.21
CA GLU A 58 20.16 -28.13 7.32
C GLU A 58 18.85 -27.66 7.96
N ALA A 59 18.68 -27.87 9.27
CA ALA A 59 17.51 -27.36 9.99
C ALA A 59 17.45 -25.84 10.00
N ILE A 60 18.60 -25.17 10.15
CA ILE A 60 18.71 -23.71 10.08
C ILE A 60 18.33 -23.21 8.68
N LYS A 61 18.86 -23.85 7.63
CA LYS A 61 18.57 -23.49 6.24
C LYS A 61 17.08 -23.65 5.92
N LEU A 62 16.47 -24.77 6.32
CA LEU A 62 15.04 -25.02 6.14
C LEU A 62 14.17 -23.98 6.88
N ALA A 63 14.56 -23.60 8.09
CA ALA A 63 13.86 -22.57 8.86
C ALA A 63 13.93 -21.20 8.16
N ALA A 64 15.12 -20.83 7.66
CA ALA A 64 15.33 -19.59 6.93
C ALA A 64 14.54 -19.55 5.60
N ASP A 65 14.53 -20.65 4.85
CA ASP A 65 13.75 -20.77 3.61
C ASP A 65 12.24 -20.67 3.87
N THR A 66 11.78 -21.32 4.94
CA THR A 66 10.38 -21.23 5.37
C THR A 66 10.00 -19.80 5.74
N GLU A 67 10.85 -19.10 6.49
CA GLU A 67 10.61 -17.71 6.85
C GLU A 67 10.61 -16.79 5.60
N MET A 68 11.56 -16.98 4.68
CA MET A 68 11.59 -16.24 3.41
C MET A 68 10.32 -16.43 2.60
N ARG A 69 9.76 -17.66 2.57
CA ARG A 69 8.48 -17.94 1.92
C ARG A 69 7.35 -17.11 2.51
N TRP A 70 7.22 -17.09 3.83
CA TRP A 70 6.20 -16.29 4.53
C TRP A 70 6.38 -14.77 4.32
N LYS A 71 7.62 -14.28 4.31
CA LYS A 71 7.91 -12.88 3.97
C LYS A 71 7.37 -12.52 2.58
N ARG A 72 7.53 -13.40 1.59
CA ARG A 72 7.01 -13.15 0.23
C ARG A 72 5.48 -13.22 0.13
N ILE A 73 4.84 -14.09 0.92
CA ILE A 73 3.37 -14.11 1.02
C ILE A 73 2.85 -12.75 1.50
N ILE A 74 3.37 -12.27 2.62
CA ILE A 74 2.99 -10.97 3.22
C ILE A 74 3.27 -9.84 2.24
N GLN A 75 4.47 -9.83 1.64
CA GLN A 75 4.85 -8.81 0.67
C GLN A 75 3.88 -8.78 -0.53
N ASN A 76 3.48 -9.94 -1.04
CA ASN A 76 2.54 -10.00 -2.16
C ASN A 76 1.13 -9.52 -1.76
N ASP A 77 0.71 -9.73 -0.51
CA ASP A 77 -0.53 -9.16 0.01
C ASP A 77 -0.46 -7.65 0.10
N LEU A 78 0.64 -7.10 0.62
CA LEU A 78 0.86 -5.66 0.68
C LEU A 78 0.91 -5.00 -0.70
N GLU A 79 1.49 -5.70 -1.68
CA GLU A 79 1.54 -5.24 -3.05
C GLU A 79 0.15 -5.19 -3.72
N SER A 80 -0.80 -6.02 -3.29
CA SER A 80 -2.06 -6.21 -4.02
C SER A 80 -3.30 -5.70 -3.28
N MET A 81 -3.44 -5.97 -1.99
CA MET A 81 -4.69 -5.74 -1.25
C MET A 81 -5.05 -4.26 -1.06
N PRO A 82 -4.15 -3.39 -0.54
CA PRO A 82 -4.51 -2.00 -0.30
C PRO A 82 -4.99 -1.29 -1.57
N MET A 83 -4.28 -1.52 -2.68
CA MET A 83 -4.64 -0.94 -3.98
C MET A 83 -5.93 -1.55 -4.55
N ALA A 84 -6.15 -2.86 -4.40
CA ALA A 84 -7.40 -3.49 -4.82
C ALA A 84 -8.60 -2.83 -4.14
N PHE A 85 -8.52 -2.62 -2.82
CA PHE A 85 -9.59 -1.99 -2.05
C PHE A 85 -9.84 -0.54 -2.44
N VAL A 86 -8.80 0.23 -2.81
CA VAL A 86 -8.98 1.58 -3.35
C VAL A 86 -9.73 1.54 -4.69
N ILE A 87 -9.37 0.61 -5.58
CA ILE A 87 -10.01 0.49 -6.91
C ILE A 87 -11.47 0.02 -6.79
N PHE A 88 -11.74 -1.01 -5.98
CA PHE A 88 -13.11 -1.46 -5.77
C PHE A 88 -13.98 -0.37 -5.15
N TRP A 89 -13.45 0.39 -4.20
CA TRP A 89 -14.18 1.51 -3.64
C TRP A 89 -14.45 2.61 -4.67
N ALA A 90 -13.44 2.96 -5.48
CA ALA A 90 -13.63 3.91 -6.57
C ALA A 90 -14.73 3.46 -7.53
N ALA A 91 -14.76 2.17 -7.89
CA ALA A 91 -15.77 1.60 -8.76
C ALA A 91 -17.18 1.63 -8.14
N ILE A 92 -17.32 1.32 -6.85
CA ILE A 92 -18.58 1.48 -6.10
C ILE A 92 -19.03 2.95 -6.12
N SER A 93 -18.10 3.87 -5.86
CA SER A 93 -18.40 5.30 -5.72
C SER A 93 -18.85 5.97 -7.02
N VAL A 94 -18.40 5.47 -8.18
CA VAL A 94 -18.83 5.96 -9.50
C VAL A 94 -20.05 5.20 -10.04
N GLY A 95 -20.62 4.27 -9.27
CA GLY A 95 -21.84 3.55 -9.64
C GLY A 95 -21.64 2.46 -10.69
N VAL A 96 -20.50 1.75 -10.69
CA VAL A 96 -20.32 0.56 -11.54
C VAL A 96 -21.34 -0.52 -11.17
N ASN A 97 -21.76 -1.34 -12.15
CA ASN A 97 -22.75 -2.40 -11.97
C ASN A 97 -22.53 -3.26 -10.70
N SER A 98 -23.52 -3.26 -9.80
CA SER A 98 -23.48 -3.94 -8.50
C SER A 98 -23.23 -5.45 -8.58
N THR A 99 -23.85 -6.14 -9.53
CA THR A 99 -23.66 -7.59 -9.69
C THR A 99 -22.23 -7.91 -10.12
N LEU A 100 -21.66 -7.12 -11.03
CA LEU A 100 -20.27 -7.24 -11.44
C LEU A 100 -19.33 -7.01 -10.24
N ILE A 101 -19.49 -5.90 -9.51
CA ILE A 101 -18.61 -5.56 -8.38
C ILE A 101 -18.64 -6.62 -7.28
N ARG A 102 -19.83 -7.11 -6.89
CA ARG A 102 -19.96 -8.20 -5.90
C ARG A 102 -19.26 -9.47 -6.36
N THR A 103 -19.44 -9.85 -7.63
CA THR A 103 -18.79 -11.03 -8.22
C THR A 103 -17.26 -10.90 -8.21
N LEU A 104 -16.73 -9.73 -8.61
CA LEU A 104 -15.30 -9.47 -8.63
C LEU A 104 -14.69 -9.45 -7.21
N LEU A 105 -15.37 -8.88 -6.22
CA LEU A 105 -14.91 -8.86 -4.83
C LEU A 105 -14.84 -10.26 -4.21
N VAL A 106 -15.87 -11.08 -4.42
CA VAL A 106 -15.89 -12.48 -3.95
C VAL A 106 -14.79 -13.29 -4.63
N THR A 107 -14.68 -13.17 -5.97
CA THR A 107 -13.66 -13.87 -6.75
C THR A 107 -12.25 -13.46 -6.33
N TYR A 108 -12.02 -12.15 -6.14
CA TYR A 108 -10.75 -11.61 -5.65
C TYR A 108 -10.41 -12.19 -4.27
N THR A 109 -11.36 -12.19 -3.34
CA THR A 109 -11.16 -12.72 -1.98
C THR A 109 -10.78 -14.19 -1.99
N ILE A 110 -11.52 -15.03 -2.73
CA ILE A 110 -11.22 -16.45 -2.89
C ILE A 110 -9.83 -16.63 -3.51
N ALA A 111 -9.51 -15.92 -4.59
CA ALA A 111 -8.23 -16.00 -5.26
C ALA A 111 -7.06 -15.64 -4.34
N ARG A 112 -7.20 -14.63 -3.47
CA ARG A 112 -6.14 -14.21 -2.52
C ARG A 112 -5.93 -15.20 -1.38
N VAL A 113 -7.00 -15.80 -0.86
CA VAL A 113 -6.91 -16.86 0.16
C VAL A 113 -6.26 -18.10 -0.46
N ALA A 114 -6.76 -18.57 -1.61
CA ALA A 114 -6.22 -19.71 -2.33
C ALA A 114 -4.75 -19.49 -2.74
N HIS A 115 -4.40 -18.29 -3.21
CA HIS A 115 -3.02 -17.92 -3.58
C HIS A 115 -2.05 -18.18 -2.43
N THR A 116 -2.49 -17.93 -1.20
CA THR A 116 -1.65 -18.13 -0.01
C THR A 116 -1.46 -19.59 0.30
N VAL A 117 -2.53 -20.38 0.23
CA VAL A 117 -2.48 -21.83 0.43
C VAL A 117 -1.52 -22.48 -0.58
N VAL A 118 -1.65 -22.15 -1.88
CA VAL A 118 -0.75 -22.72 -2.91
C VAL A 118 0.67 -22.19 -2.81
N TYR A 119 0.88 -20.99 -2.26
CA TYR A 119 2.22 -20.47 -1.96
C TYR A 119 2.90 -21.35 -0.91
N LEU A 120 2.18 -21.75 0.14
CA LEU A 120 2.69 -22.61 1.20
C LEU A 120 3.05 -24.00 0.68
N GLN A 121 2.26 -24.52 -0.26
CA GLN A 121 2.46 -25.81 -0.91
C GLN A 121 3.54 -25.77 -2.00
N SER A 122 4.21 -24.63 -2.23
CA SER A 122 5.24 -24.47 -3.27
C SER A 122 4.74 -24.88 -4.67
N MET A 123 3.50 -24.52 -5.03
CA MET A 123 2.93 -24.79 -6.35
C MET A 123 3.03 -23.55 -7.27
N PRO A 124 4.14 -23.33 -8.00
CA PRO A 124 4.42 -22.06 -8.67
C PRO A 124 3.40 -21.71 -9.77
N ARG A 125 2.92 -22.70 -10.54
CA ARG A 125 1.95 -22.50 -11.63
C ARG A 125 0.57 -22.10 -11.09
N ALA A 126 0.06 -22.82 -10.09
CA ALA A 126 -1.22 -22.52 -9.45
C ALA A 126 -1.18 -21.15 -8.76
N ARG A 127 -0.07 -20.84 -8.08
CA ARG A 127 0.16 -19.52 -7.49
C ARG A 127 0.11 -18.40 -8.54
N MET A 128 0.80 -18.57 -9.67
CA MET A 128 0.77 -17.58 -10.74
C MET A 128 -0.65 -17.40 -11.30
N ALA A 129 -1.38 -18.49 -11.55
CA ALA A 129 -2.75 -18.43 -12.05
C ALA A 129 -3.69 -17.69 -11.09
N LEU A 130 -3.64 -17.98 -9.79
CA LEU A 130 -4.45 -17.30 -8.77
C LEU A 130 -4.06 -15.83 -8.59
N TRP A 131 -2.77 -15.50 -8.73
CA TRP A 131 -2.32 -14.11 -8.78
C TRP A 131 -2.90 -13.38 -10.00
N ILE A 132 -2.85 -13.97 -11.19
CA ILE A 132 -3.43 -13.39 -12.42
C ILE A 132 -4.93 -13.19 -12.26
N ALA A 133 -5.66 -14.19 -11.73
CA ALA A 133 -7.09 -14.09 -11.48
C ALA A 133 -7.43 -12.92 -10.55
N GLY A 134 -6.68 -12.75 -9.46
CA GLY A 134 -6.83 -11.61 -8.56
C GLY A 134 -6.54 -10.27 -9.24
N MET A 135 -5.47 -10.18 -10.04
CA MET A 135 -5.12 -8.95 -10.77
C MET A 135 -6.17 -8.59 -11.82
N LEU A 136 -6.71 -9.59 -12.52
CA LEU A 136 -7.77 -9.40 -13.52
C LEU A 136 -9.02 -8.81 -12.88
N CYS A 137 -9.40 -9.25 -11.67
CA CYS A 137 -10.54 -8.68 -10.95
C CYS A 137 -10.38 -7.17 -10.73
N ILE A 138 -9.18 -6.72 -10.35
CA ILE A 138 -8.89 -5.31 -10.11
C ILE A 138 -8.90 -4.51 -11.42
N VAL A 139 -8.30 -5.06 -12.49
CA VAL A 139 -8.29 -4.41 -13.81
C VAL A 139 -9.71 -4.26 -14.35
N VAL A 140 -10.54 -5.30 -14.28
CA VAL A 140 -11.93 -5.26 -14.73
C VAL A 140 -12.74 -4.26 -13.91
N ALA A 141 -12.50 -4.12 -12.60
CA ALA A 141 -13.13 -3.09 -11.79
C ALA A 141 -12.69 -1.66 -12.17
N ALA A 142 -11.42 -1.47 -12.57
CA ALA A 142 -10.88 -0.17 -12.95
C ALA A 142 -11.32 0.33 -14.33
N LEU A 143 -11.62 -0.57 -15.28
CA LEU A 143 -11.96 -0.18 -16.66
C LEU A 143 -13.22 0.70 -16.74
N PRO A 144 -14.37 0.33 -16.12
CA PRO A 144 -15.57 1.16 -16.14
C PRO A 144 -15.38 2.56 -15.53
N CYS A 145 -14.50 2.70 -14.51
CA CYS A 145 -14.18 3.99 -13.91
C CYS A 145 -13.67 5.01 -14.94
N ARG A 146 -13.03 4.56 -16.03
CA ARG A 146 -12.59 5.41 -17.14
C ARG A 146 -13.71 5.73 -18.13
N PHE A 147 -14.53 4.73 -18.48
CA PHE A 147 -15.57 4.86 -19.50
C PHE A 147 -16.70 5.78 -19.06
N VAL A 148 -17.14 5.68 -17.80
CA VAL A 148 -18.19 6.57 -17.25
C VAL A 148 -17.81 8.04 -17.45
N ILE A 149 -16.53 8.38 -17.30
CA ILE A 149 -16.05 9.77 -17.36
C ILE A 149 -15.88 10.26 -18.79
N LEU A 150 -15.40 9.40 -19.70
CA LEU A 150 -15.29 9.75 -21.12
C LEU A 150 -16.67 10.01 -21.74
N VAL A 151 -17.67 9.21 -21.36
CA VAL A 151 -19.06 9.38 -21.84
C VAL A 151 -19.66 10.69 -21.32
N ASP A 152 -19.47 11.00 -20.03
CA ASP A 152 -19.99 12.25 -19.45
C ASP A 152 -19.35 13.51 -20.06
N CYS A 153 -18.03 13.47 -20.29
CA CYS A 153 -17.30 14.57 -20.93
C CYS A 153 -17.67 14.75 -22.40
N TRP A 154 -17.96 13.66 -23.12
CA TRP A 154 -18.33 13.74 -24.53
C TRP A 154 -19.79 14.15 -24.73
N GLY A 155 -20.71 13.62 -23.91
CA GLY A 155 -22.14 13.97 -23.97
C GLY A 155 -22.42 15.43 -23.65
N SER A 156 -21.67 16.02 -22.71
CA SER A 156 -21.79 17.44 -22.34
C SER A 156 -21.38 18.39 -23.48
N ASN A 157 -20.42 18.00 -24.32
CA ASN A 157 -19.96 18.81 -25.45
C ASN A 157 -20.85 18.67 -26.69
N LEU A 158 -21.56 17.55 -26.85
CA LEU A 158 -22.47 17.29 -27.97
C LEU A 158 -23.85 17.95 -27.80
N MET A 159 -24.35 18.13 -26.57
CA MET A 159 -25.63 18.82 -26.36
C MET A 159 -25.54 20.34 -26.44
N HIS A 160 -24.35 20.93 -26.27
CA HIS A 160 -24.18 22.38 -26.38
C HIS A 160 -24.17 22.90 -27.82
N SER A 161 -24.14 22.03 -28.83
CA SER A 161 -24.00 22.41 -30.24
C SER A 161 -25.27 22.25 -31.09
N SER A 162 -26.45 21.98 -30.53
CA SER A 162 -27.63 21.62 -31.35
C SER A 162 -28.99 22.23 -30.98
N ILE A 163 -29.09 23.22 -30.09
CA ILE A 163 -30.37 23.90 -29.85
C ILE A 163 -30.21 25.42 -29.96
N PRO A 164 -30.70 26.07 -31.04
CA PRO A 164 -30.81 27.52 -31.08
C PRO A 164 -31.80 27.98 -30.00
N GLN A 165 -31.33 28.82 -29.07
CA GLN A 165 -32.08 29.43 -27.96
C GLN A 165 -33.13 30.47 -28.39
N SER A 166 -33.59 30.46 -29.63
CA SER A 166 -34.66 31.36 -30.08
C SER A 166 -36.01 30.69 -29.83
N SER A 167 -36.83 31.31 -28.97
CA SER A 167 -38.28 31.05 -28.75
C SER A 167 -38.69 29.91 -27.82
N LEU A 168 -38.67 30.17 -26.50
CA LEU A 168 -39.70 29.69 -25.56
C LEU A 168 -39.55 30.45 -24.22
N HIS A 169 -40.23 31.58 -24.11
CA HIS A 169 -40.47 32.28 -22.85
C HIS A 169 -41.55 31.50 -22.09
N VAL A 170 -41.16 30.48 -21.32
CA VAL A 170 -42.03 29.80 -20.36
C VAL A 170 -41.45 30.04 -18.97
N SER A 171 -42.10 30.95 -18.25
CA SER A 171 -41.91 31.17 -16.81
C SER A 171 -42.18 29.86 -16.06
N SER A 172 -41.12 29.14 -15.72
CA SER A 172 -41.14 27.95 -14.87
C SER A 172 -40.26 28.20 -13.64
N PRO A 173 -40.57 27.55 -12.50
CA PRO A 173 -40.07 27.94 -11.18
C PRO A 173 -38.56 27.70 -10.99
N PRO A 174 -37.91 28.40 -10.05
CA PRO A 174 -36.47 28.54 -9.96
C PRO A 174 -35.81 27.34 -9.25
N TYR A 175 -35.80 26.15 -9.86
CA TYR A 175 -35.10 24.99 -9.27
C TYR A 175 -34.38 24.07 -10.27
N PHE A 176 -34.08 24.53 -11.48
CA PHE A 176 -33.22 23.78 -12.40
C PHE A 176 -32.02 24.63 -12.83
N VAL A 177 -31.01 24.62 -11.95
CA VAL A 177 -29.68 25.18 -12.17
C VAL A 177 -29.02 24.46 -13.34
N ALA A 178 -28.47 25.25 -14.26
CA ALA A 178 -27.67 24.81 -15.38
C ALA A 178 -26.52 23.88 -14.93
N MET A 179 -26.66 22.58 -15.17
CA MET A 179 -25.57 21.60 -15.06
C MET A 179 -24.68 21.67 -16.31
N SER A 180 -23.80 22.68 -16.39
CA SER A 180 -22.58 22.52 -17.20
C SER A 180 -21.65 21.57 -16.42
N GLY A 181 -21.56 20.33 -16.90
CA GLY A 181 -21.11 19.15 -16.16
C GLY A 181 -19.63 19.16 -15.76
N ALA A 182 -19.30 19.84 -14.65
CA ALA A 182 -17.98 19.70 -14.02
C ALA A 182 -17.81 18.25 -13.50
N ILE A 183 -16.69 17.61 -13.86
CA ILE A 183 -16.31 16.30 -13.33
C ILE A 183 -16.27 16.39 -11.79
N SER A 184 -17.02 15.54 -11.10
CA SER A 184 -16.99 15.48 -9.63
C SER A 184 -15.61 15.04 -9.13
N ASP A 185 -15.25 15.49 -7.93
CA ASP A 185 -14.05 15.03 -7.23
C ASP A 185 -14.00 13.51 -7.04
N ILE A 186 -15.14 12.84 -6.83
CA ILE A 186 -15.26 11.37 -6.80
C ILE A 186 -14.82 10.74 -8.13
N LYS A 187 -15.23 11.33 -9.27
CA LYS A 187 -14.82 10.85 -10.60
C LYS A 187 -13.33 11.06 -10.82
N VAL A 188 -12.79 12.21 -10.43
CA VAL A 188 -11.33 12.47 -10.49
C VAL A 188 -10.56 11.48 -9.60
N PHE A 189 -11.05 11.20 -8.39
CA PHE A 189 -10.48 10.20 -7.50
C PHE A 189 -10.41 8.82 -8.17
N ALA A 190 -11.50 8.38 -8.81
CA ALA A 190 -11.56 7.09 -9.49
C ALA A 190 -10.58 6.99 -10.68
N VAL A 191 -10.41 8.06 -11.45
CA VAL A 191 -9.41 8.11 -12.54
C VAL A 191 -8.00 8.06 -11.99
N SER A 192 -7.69 8.89 -10.99
CA SER A 192 -6.39 8.93 -10.35
C SER A 192 -6.02 7.56 -9.77
N ALA A 193 -6.95 6.90 -9.08
CA ALA A 193 -6.79 5.53 -8.57
C ALA A 193 -6.47 4.55 -9.69
N SER A 194 -7.29 4.55 -10.76
CA SER A 194 -7.12 3.66 -11.90
C SER A 194 -5.78 3.85 -12.61
N VAL A 195 -5.38 5.11 -12.88
CA VAL A 195 -4.11 5.45 -13.52
C VAL A 195 -2.91 5.00 -12.68
N LEU A 196 -2.92 5.32 -11.38
CA LEU A 196 -1.83 4.95 -10.49
C LEU A 196 -1.76 3.44 -10.26
N TYR A 197 -2.90 2.73 -10.26
CA TYR A 197 -2.91 1.27 -10.20
C TYR A 197 -2.32 0.62 -11.46
N VAL A 198 -2.72 1.07 -12.65
CA VAL A 198 -2.14 0.57 -13.92
C VAL A 198 -0.62 0.82 -13.95
N LYS A 199 -0.18 1.99 -13.50
CA LYS A 199 1.24 2.34 -13.37
C LYS A 199 1.96 1.43 -12.36
N PHE A 200 1.34 1.13 -11.22
CA PHE A 200 1.89 0.22 -10.21
C PHE A 200 2.02 -1.22 -10.76
N LEU A 201 0.99 -1.69 -11.47
CA LEU A 201 0.99 -3.01 -12.12
C LEU A 201 2.11 -3.10 -13.18
N ALA A 202 2.25 -2.08 -14.03
CA ALA A 202 3.34 -2.00 -15.00
C ALA A 202 4.73 -2.05 -14.33
N SER A 203 4.90 -1.30 -13.24
CA SER A 203 6.15 -1.29 -12.47
C SER A 203 6.48 -2.66 -11.86
N SER A 204 5.46 -3.35 -11.35
CA SER A 204 5.56 -4.71 -10.80
C SER A 204 5.94 -5.75 -11.86
N MET A 205 5.36 -5.66 -13.06
CA MET A 205 5.74 -6.52 -14.18
C MET A 205 7.19 -6.29 -14.63
N ILE A 206 7.63 -5.02 -14.68
CA ILE A 206 9.03 -4.69 -15.03
C ILE A 206 9.98 -5.22 -13.97
N GLN A 207 9.70 -4.99 -12.69
CA GLN A 207 10.50 -5.54 -11.59
C GLN A 207 10.56 -7.06 -11.63
N ALA A 208 9.45 -7.75 -11.93
CA ALA A 208 9.44 -9.19 -12.10
C ALA A 208 10.41 -9.63 -13.21
N ARG A 209 10.35 -9.00 -14.39
CA ARG A 209 11.33 -9.25 -15.48
C ARG A 209 12.77 -9.01 -15.03
N LYS A 210 13.04 -7.94 -14.28
CA LYS A 210 14.39 -7.65 -13.76
C LYS A 210 14.85 -8.67 -12.72
N SER A 211 13.95 -9.19 -11.88
CA SER A 211 14.29 -10.24 -10.91
C SER A 211 14.59 -11.59 -11.56
N PHE A 212 13.93 -11.91 -12.69
CA PHE A 212 14.35 -13.03 -13.52
C PHE A 212 15.75 -12.76 -14.07
N ALA A 213 15.96 -11.60 -14.69
CA ALA A 213 17.25 -11.24 -15.28
C ALA A 213 18.44 -11.26 -14.30
N ALA A 214 18.20 -10.98 -13.02
CA ALA A 214 19.20 -11.00 -11.95
C ALA A 214 19.32 -12.36 -11.23
N ASN A 215 18.52 -13.36 -11.61
CA ASN A 215 18.46 -14.69 -10.97
C ASN A 215 18.23 -14.67 -9.45
N THR A 216 17.50 -13.68 -8.95
CA THR A 216 17.22 -13.49 -7.50
C THR A 216 15.89 -14.11 -7.04
N ARG A 217 15.19 -14.77 -7.97
CA ARG A 217 13.95 -15.50 -7.70
C ARG A 217 14.20 -16.76 -6.89
N MET A 218 13.13 -17.28 -6.30
CA MET A 218 13.20 -18.52 -5.51
C MET A 218 13.53 -19.72 -6.41
N ALA A 219 14.12 -20.77 -5.85
CA ALA A 219 14.54 -21.94 -6.64
C ALA A 219 13.35 -22.57 -7.40
N GLU A 220 12.17 -22.65 -6.78
CA GLU A 220 10.95 -23.15 -7.46
C GLU A 220 10.45 -22.24 -8.59
N ASP A 221 10.75 -20.94 -8.54
CA ASP A 221 10.34 -19.99 -9.58
C ASP A 221 11.21 -20.10 -10.83
N ARG A 222 12.42 -20.69 -10.70
CA ARG A 222 13.32 -20.94 -11.84
C ARG A 222 12.78 -21.97 -12.82
N GLN A 223 11.79 -22.77 -12.41
CA GLN A 223 11.14 -23.74 -13.29
C GLN A 223 10.07 -23.09 -14.20
N LEU A 224 9.75 -21.81 -14.01
CA LEU A 224 8.79 -21.10 -14.85
C LEU A 224 9.43 -20.76 -16.20
N VAL A 225 8.61 -20.78 -17.26
CA VAL A 225 9.01 -20.51 -18.65
C VAL A 225 9.79 -19.19 -18.80
N CYS A 226 9.47 -18.18 -17.98
CA CYS A 226 10.16 -16.90 -17.98
C CYS A 226 11.63 -16.95 -17.51
N ALA A 227 12.09 -18.06 -16.94
CA ALA A 227 13.49 -18.28 -16.55
C ALA A 227 14.30 -18.99 -17.65
N MET A 228 13.66 -19.54 -18.68
CA MET A 228 14.36 -20.20 -19.80
C MET A 228 15.00 -19.14 -20.70
N GLY A 229 16.33 -19.04 -20.67
CA GLY A 229 17.10 -18.16 -21.56
C GLY A 229 18.08 -17.21 -20.85
N LEU A 230 18.15 -17.23 -19.52
CA LEU A 230 19.20 -16.52 -18.79
C LEU A 230 20.44 -17.39 -18.73
N GLY A 231 21.48 -16.98 -19.47
CA GLY A 231 22.77 -17.66 -19.44
C GLY A 231 23.33 -17.68 -18.01
N GLU A 232 23.63 -18.88 -17.50
CA GLU A 232 24.21 -19.09 -16.17
C GLU A 232 25.59 -18.41 -15.99
N ASN A 233 26.19 -17.94 -17.09
CA ASN A 233 27.50 -17.32 -17.16
C ASN A 233 27.45 -15.80 -17.38
N LEU A 234 26.68 -15.07 -16.58
CA LEU A 234 26.78 -13.61 -16.51
C LEU A 234 28.12 -13.25 -15.83
N GLY A 235 29.00 -12.56 -16.55
CA GLY A 235 30.23 -12.02 -15.94
C GLY A 235 29.90 -11.10 -14.75
N GLU A 236 30.78 -11.05 -13.75
CA GLU A 236 30.56 -10.37 -12.45
C GLU A 236 30.04 -8.92 -12.61
N LYS A 237 30.62 -8.17 -13.55
CA LYS A 237 30.20 -6.80 -13.86
C LYS A 237 28.75 -6.73 -14.37
N GLN A 238 28.35 -7.66 -15.23
CA GLN A 238 26.99 -7.71 -15.76
C GLN A 238 25.99 -8.17 -14.71
N LEU A 239 26.37 -9.13 -13.87
CA LEU A 239 25.59 -9.55 -12.71
C LEU A 239 25.34 -8.36 -11.76
N LYS A 240 26.38 -7.57 -11.46
CA LYS A 240 26.23 -6.36 -10.64
C LYS A 240 25.25 -5.36 -11.25
N ILE A 241 25.33 -5.09 -12.55
CA ILE A 241 24.42 -4.18 -13.25
C ILE A 241 22.96 -4.69 -13.21
N THR A 242 22.74 -6.00 -13.37
CA THR A 242 21.39 -6.58 -13.31
C THR A 242 20.80 -6.52 -11.90
N LEU A 243 21.61 -6.80 -10.86
CA LEU A 243 21.23 -6.67 -9.46
C LEU A 243 20.91 -5.21 -9.08
N ASP A 244 21.74 -4.25 -9.47
CA ASP A 244 21.51 -2.82 -9.20
C ASP A 244 20.22 -2.34 -9.86
N ASN A 245 19.96 -2.78 -11.10
CA ASN A 245 18.72 -2.50 -11.81
C ASN A 245 17.50 -3.12 -11.13
N GLU A 246 17.56 -4.38 -10.72
CA GLU A 246 16.47 -5.00 -9.96
C GLU A 246 16.20 -4.22 -8.66
N GLN A 247 17.25 -3.87 -7.92
CA GLN A 247 17.13 -3.14 -6.66
C GLN A 247 16.54 -1.73 -6.85
N ARG A 248 16.82 -1.07 -7.98
CA ARG A 248 16.16 0.18 -8.37
C ARG A 248 14.65 -0.02 -8.50
N TRP A 249 14.20 -1.02 -9.25
CA TRP A 249 12.77 -1.28 -9.45
C TRP A 249 12.05 -1.73 -8.18
N LYS A 250 12.72 -2.51 -7.31
CA LYS A 250 12.20 -2.82 -5.96
C LYS A 250 11.89 -1.55 -5.16
N ARG A 251 12.77 -0.55 -5.21
CA ARG A 251 12.53 0.73 -4.50
C ARG A 251 11.46 1.59 -5.13
N ILE A 252 11.28 1.54 -6.44
CA ILE A 252 10.16 2.22 -7.11
C ILE A 252 8.83 1.69 -6.56
N ILE A 253 8.67 0.37 -6.56
CA ILE A 253 7.46 -0.31 -6.05
C ILE A 253 7.29 -0.02 -4.56
N GLN A 254 8.35 -0.17 -3.78
CA GLN A 254 8.32 0.13 -2.35
C GLN A 254 7.85 1.56 -2.08
N ASN A 255 8.37 2.55 -2.81
CA ASN A 255 7.97 3.93 -2.64
C ASN A 255 6.51 4.19 -3.07
N ASP A 256 6.01 3.46 -4.06
CA ASP A 256 4.60 3.48 -4.43
C ASP A 256 3.72 2.91 -3.32
N LEU A 257 4.10 1.78 -2.72
CA LEU A 257 3.38 1.19 -1.57
C LEU A 257 3.40 2.11 -0.34
N GLU A 258 4.49 2.85 -0.16
CA GLU A 258 4.63 3.82 0.94
C GLU A 258 3.75 5.05 0.78
N SER A 259 3.38 5.44 -0.44
CA SER A 259 2.74 6.73 -0.69
C SER A 259 1.33 6.62 -1.23
N ILE A 260 1.06 5.73 -2.17
CA ILE A 260 -0.19 5.71 -2.95
C ILE A 260 -1.40 5.28 -2.12
N PRO A 261 -1.38 4.14 -1.39
CA PRO A 261 -2.55 3.70 -0.63
C PRO A 261 -2.98 4.72 0.43
N LEU A 262 -2.01 5.26 1.19
CA LEU A 262 -2.29 6.28 2.21
C LEU A 262 -2.74 7.61 1.60
N ALA A 263 -2.20 8.01 0.45
CA ALA A 263 -2.66 9.21 -0.25
C ALA A 263 -4.14 9.11 -0.61
N PHE A 264 -4.59 7.97 -1.15
CA PHE A 264 -5.99 7.78 -1.49
C PHE A 264 -6.90 7.79 -0.27
N LEU A 265 -6.46 7.23 0.86
CA LEU A 265 -7.22 7.34 2.10
C LEU A 265 -7.37 8.80 2.56
N VAL A 266 -6.30 9.60 2.45
CA VAL A 266 -6.35 11.03 2.79
C VAL A 266 -7.23 11.81 1.82
N PHE A 267 -7.10 11.60 0.50
CA PHE A 267 -7.94 12.27 -0.50
C PHE A 267 -9.41 11.89 -0.36
N TRP A 268 -9.71 10.61 -0.13
CA TRP A 268 -11.08 10.18 0.14
C TRP A 268 -11.64 10.83 1.41
N SER A 269 -10.83 10.93 2.47
CA SER A 269 -11.23 11.62 3.69
C SER A 269 -11.54 13.10 3.43
N ALA A 270 -10.74 13.78 2.60
CA ALA A 270 -11.00 15.17 2.20
C ALA A 270 -12.34 15.32 1.44
N ILE A 271 -12.63 14.41 0.50
CA ILE A 271 -13.91 14.37 -0.23
C ILE A 271 -15.07 14.15 0.74
N ALA A 272 -14.97 13.14 1.61
CA ALA A 272 -16.03 12.75 2.54
C ALA A 272 -16.38 13.86 3.55
N VAL A 273 -15.42 14.74 3.84
CA VAL A 273 -15.56 15.87 4.76
C VAL A 273 -16.10 17.12 4.06
N GLY A 274 -16.16 17.14 2.73
CA GLY A 274 -16.59 18.31 1.96
C GLY A 274 -15.50 19.38 1.84
N VAL A 275 -14.21 19.00 1.82
CA VAL A 275 -13.14 19.91 1.40
C VAL A 275 -13.43 20.39 -0.03
N SER A 276 -13.14 21.66 -0.32
CA SER A 276 -13.41 22.29 -1.64
C SER A 276 -13.10 21.35 -2.81
N PRO A 277 -14.09 21.01 -3.66
CA PRO A 277 -13.90 20.08 -4.77
C PRO A 277 -12.81 20.52 -5.74
N ASP A 278 -12.68 21.82 -6.01
CA ASP A 278 -11.66 22.35 -6.92
C ASP A 278 -10.24 22.16 -6.38
N LEU A 279 -10.07 22.39 -5.07
CA LEU A 279 -8.80 22.11 -4.38
C LEU A 279 -8.49 20.61 -4.43
N THR A 280 -9.45 19.76 -4.06
CA THR A 280 -9.26 18.30 -4.01
C THR A 280 -8.93 17.73 -5.39
N LYS A 281 -9.65 18.14 -6.44
CA LYS A 281 -9.36 17.77 -7.84
C LYS A 281 -7.95 18.18 -8.26
N THR A 282 -7.57 19.43 -7.97
CA THR A 282 -6.25 19.96 -8.32
C THR A 282 -5.14 19.17 -7.62
N LEU A 283 -5.28 18.91 -6.32
CA LEU A 283 -4.30 18.15 -5.55
C LEU A 283 -4.16 16.71 -6.06
N MET A 284 -5.27 16.03 -6.40
CA MET A 284 -5.23 14.68 -6.97
C MET A 284 -4.57 14.63 -8.35
N LEU A 285 -4.81 15.62 -9.21
CA LEU A 285 -4.20 15.71 -10.54
C LEU A 285 -2.68 15.92 -10.44
N VAL A 286 -2.25 16.88 -9.61
CA VAL A 286 -0.83 17.15 -9.35
C VAL A 286 -0.16 15.93 -8.72
N TYR A 287 -0.80 15.30 -7.73
CA TYR A 287 -0.31 14.08 -7.10
C TYR A 287 -0.11 12.95 -8.13
N THR A 288 -1.12 12.69 -8.95
CA THR A 288 -1.09 11.63 -9.97
C THR A 288 0.08 11.86 -10.94
N THR A 289 0.22 13.09 -11.43
CA THR A 289 1.30 13.49 -12.35
C THR A 289 2.66 13.34 -11.69
N ALA A 290 2.80 13.80 -10.44
CA ALA A 290 4.03 13.69 -9.67
C ALA A 290 4.43 12.23 -9.43
N ARG A 291 3.48 11.31 -9.17
CA ARG A 291 3.77 9.88 -8.95
C ARG A 291 4.14 9.13 -10.24
N VAL A 292 3.56 9.48 -11.38
CA VAL A 292 3.98 8.95 -12.69
C VAL A 292 5.38 9.47 -13.03
N GLY A 293 5.58 10.79 -12.91
CA GLY A 293 6.86 11.44 -13.10
C GLY A 293 7.96 10.85 -12.21
N HIS A 294 7.67 10.64 -10.92
CA HIS A 294 8.59 10.05 -9.96
C HIS A 294 9.12 8.69 -10.44
N THR A 295 8.27 7.80 -10.93
CA THR A 295 8.72 6.48 -11.43
C THR A 295 9.57 6.61 -12.69
N LEU A 296 9.19 7.48 -13.62
CA LEU A 296 9.97 7.72 -14.83
C LEU A 296 11.38 8.19 -14.47
N VAL A 297 11.50 9.28 -13.71
CA VAL A 297 12.80 9.86 -13.34
C VAL A 297 13.62 8.93 -12.43
N TYR A 298 12.97 8.12 -11.59
CA TYR A 298 13.65 7.09 -10.80
C TYR A 298 14.22 6.00 -11.72
N SER A 299 13.44 5.50 -12.68
CA SER A 299 13.91 4.47 -13.62
C SER A 299 15.12 4.94 -14.44
N LEU A 300 15.16 6.23 -14.78
CA LEU A 300 16.25 6.91 -15.50
C LEU A 300 17.46 7.26 -14.61
N GLY A 301 17.39 7.04 -13.29
CA GLY A 301 18.49 7.36 -12.38
C GLY A 301 18.73 8.85 -12.18
N MET A 302 17.68 9.68 -12.22
CA MET A 302 17.75 11.14 -12.07
C MET A 302 17.39 11.58 -10.62
N PRO A 303 18.35 11.65 -9.68
CA PRO A 303 18.04 11.81 -8.24
C PRO A 303 17.38 13.15 -7.88
N ARG A 304 17.74 14.26 -8.55
CA ARG A 304 17.18 15.60 -8.29
C ARG A 304 15.71 15.70 -8.71
N ALA A 305 15.42 15.30 -9.94
CA ALA A 305 14.05 15.28 -10.45
C ALA A 305 13.17 14.29 -9.65
N ARG A 306 13.73 13.14 -9.25
CA ARG A 306 13.07 12.20 -8.34
C ARG A 306 12.66 12.86 -7.03
N MET A 307 13.58 13.58 -6.39
CA MET A 307 13.27 14.30 -5.14
C MET A 307 12.17 15.34 -5.33
N ALA A 308 12.23 16.13 -6.42
CA ALA A 308 11.20 17.13 -6.73
C ALA A 308 9.80 16.50 -6.92
N CYS A 309 9.69 15.43 -7.71
CA CYS A 309 8.43 14.70 -7.88
C CYS A 309 7.93 14.10 -6.55
N TRP A 310 8.83 13.56 -5.73
CA TRP A 310 8.47 13.02 -4.42
C TRP A 310 7.96 14.11 -3.46
N MET A 311 8.65 15.25 -3.41
CA MET A 311 8.25 16.41 -2.59
C MET A 311 6.90 16.97 -3.04
N SER A 312 6.70 17.13 -4.36
CA SER A 312 5.42 17.59 -4.92
C SER A 312 4.26 16.67 -4.52
N GLY A 313 4.42 15.35 -4.70
CA GLY A 313 3.41 14.39 -4.29
C GLY A 313 3.13 14.42 -2.78
N THR A 314 4.17 14.53 -1.95
CA THR A 314 4.03 14.62 -0.49
C THR A 314 3.33 15.91 -0.07
N GLY A 315 3.66 17.03 -0.72
CA GLY A 315 2.99 18.32 -0.50
C GLY A 315 1.50 18.25 -0.79
N CYS A 316 1.08 17.59 -1.88
CA CYS A 316 -0.34 17.42 -2.18
C CYS A 316 -1.08 16.65 -1.07
N ILE A 317 -0.49 15.59 -0.54
CA ILE A 317 -1.11 14.79 0.52
C ILE A 317 -1.15 15.59 1.83
N LEU A 318 -0.09 16.32 2.17
CA LEU A 318 -0.06 17.16 3.37
C LEU A 318 -1.12 18.26 3.30
N THR A 319 -1.26 18.94 2.16
CA THR A 319 -2.31 19.95 1.97
C THR A 319 -3.70 19.32 2.12
N ALA A 320 -3.96 18.17 1.49
CA ALA A 320 -5.24 17.48 1.66
C ALA A 320 -5.48 17.05 3.12
N ALA A 321 -4.45 16.51 3.78
CA ALA A 321 -4.53 16.10 5.19
C ALA A 321 -4.86 17.28 6.10
N VAL A 322 -4.15 18.41 5.99
CA VAL A 322 -4.40 19.61 6.80
C VAL A 322 -5.82 20.15 6.58
N ASN A 323 -6.31 20.14 5.34
CA ASN A 323 -7.69 20.56 5.07
C ASN A 323 -8.74 19.55 5.56
N ALA A 324 -8.38 18.26 5.69
CA ALA A 324 -9.23 17.21 6.26
C ALA A 324 -9.12 17.10 7.81
N VAL A 325 -8.14 17.74 8.45
CA VAL A 325 -7.81 17.58 9.89
C VAL A 325 -8.94 18.03 10.82
N MET A 326 -9.86 18.89 10.37
CA MET A 326 -11.02 19.27 11.18
C MET A 326 -12.02 18.12 11.43
N THR A 327 -11.87 16.96 10.77
CA THR A 327 -12.82 15.84 10.83
C THR A 327 -12.17 14.43 10.67
N ALA A 328 -10.95 14.30 10.15
CA ALA A 328 -10.25 13.02 9.95
C ALA A 328 -8.96 12.88 10.79
N LEU A 329 -9.01 13.23 12.08
CA LEU A 329 -7.85 13.30 12.99
C LEU A 329 -6.96 12.05 12.95
N ALA A 330 -7.53 10.84 12.94
CA ALA A 330 -6.75 9.60 13.03
C ALA A 330 -5.89 9.32 11.78
N ALA A 331 -6.47 9.38 10.58
CA ALA A 331 -5.74 9.11 9.34
C ALA A 331 -4.63 10.16 9.11
N SER A 332 -4.93 11.43 9.35
CA SER A 332 -3.98 12.52 9.23
C SER A 332 -2.83 12.41 10.24
N VAL A 333 -3.13 12.11 11.52
CA VAL A 333 -2.09 11.91 12.55
C VAL A 333 -1.17 10.74 12.19
N LEU A 334 -1.74 9.61 11.77
CA LEU A 334 -0.97 8.42 11.40
C LEU A 334 -0.13 8.66 10.13
N TYR A 335 -0.66 9.43 9.17
CA TYR A 335 0.10 9.81 7.98
C TYR A 335 1.25 10.76 8.31
N ILE A 336 1.02 11.79 9.13
CA ILE A 336 2.08 12.69 9.62
C ILE A 336 3.15 11.88 10.35
N LYS A 337 2.77 10.95 11.23
CA LYS A 337 3.70 10.04 11.90
C LYS A 337 4.54 9.25 10.89
N PHE A 338 3.91 8.71 9.85
CA PHE A 338 4.58 7.94 8.81
C PHE A 338 5.59 8.81 8.04
N LEU A 339 5.22 10.04 7.66
CA LEU A 339 6.13 11.00 7.03
C LEU A 339 7.32 11.36 7.91
N LEU A 340 7.10 11.65 9.20
CA LEU A 340 8.19 11.91 10.14
C LEU A 340 9.14 10.71 10.23
N SER A 341 8.59 9.49 10.28
CA SER A 341 9.38 8.25 10.37
C SER A 341 10.23 8.02 9.12
N THR A 342 9.68 8.25 7.92
CA THR A 342 10.43 8.14 6.64
C THR A 342 11.53 9.19 6.53
N MET A 343 11.29 10.43 6.96
CA MET A 343 12.32 11.47 6.99
C MET A 343 13.46 11.11 7.96
N ILE A 344 13.14 10.59 9.16
CA ILE A 344 14.14 10.15 10.12
C ILE A 344 14.96 8.98 9.55
N GLN A 345 14.31 7.96 9.00
CA GLN A 345 15.00 6.84 8.35
C GLN A 345 15.90 7.31 7.21
N GLY A 346 15.45 8.28 6.40
CA GLY A 346 16.26 8.89 5.36
C GLY A 346 17.57 9.47 5.90
N ARG A 347 17.49 10.24 7.00
CA ARG A 347 18.67 10.78 7.70
C ARG A 347 19.56 9.67 8.28
N LYS A 348 18.98 8.61 8.85
CA LYS A 348 19.74 7.47 9.38
C LYS A 348 20.47 6.69 8.28
N ALA A 349 19.87 6.54 7.11
CA ALA A 349 20.50 5.87 5.96
C ALA A 349 21.74 6.63 5.45
N PHE A 350 21.70 7.97 5.44
CA PHE A 350 22.89 8.78 5.17
C PHE A 350 23.96 8.60 6.26
N ALA A 351 23.57 8.57 7.53
CA ALA A 351 24.53 8.35 8.61
C ALA A 351 25.21 6.96 8.54
N ALA A 352 24.51 5.96 8.00
CA ALA A 352 24.96 4.58 7.86
C ALA A 352 25.69 4.29 6.53
N ASN A 353 25.73 5.23 5.57
CA ASN A 353 26.30 5.04 4.22
C ASN A 353 25.73 3.81 3.48
N THR A 354 24.44 3.52 3.67
CA THR A 354 23.74 2.38 3.05
C THR A 354 22.90 2.79 1.84
N ARG A 355 23.00 4.06 1.42
CA ARG A 355 22.36 4.59 0.23
C ARG A 355 23.03 4.07 -1.05
N LEU A 356 22.31 4.24 -2.16
CA LEU A 356 22.82 3.88 -3.47
C LEU A 356 24.05 4.70 -3.87
N PRO A 357 24.90 4.16 -4.77
CA PRO A 357 26.03 4.92 -5.27
C PRO A 357 25.61 6.20 -5.98
N GLU A 358 24.46 6.24 -6.68
CA GLU A 358 23.95 7.48 -7.30
C GLU A 358 23.57 8.57 -6.27
N ASP A 359 23.23 8.18 -5.05
CA ASP A 359 22.88 9.13 -3.99
C ASP A 359 24.12 9.65 -3.24
N LYS A 360 25.31 9.05 -3.45
CA LYS A 360 26.57 9.48 -2.80
C LYS A 360 27.00 10.87 -3.23
N ASN A 361 26.63 11.29 -4.44
CA ASN A 361 26.89 12.66 -4.91
C ASN A 361 26.09 13.71 -4.10
N LEU A 362 25.03 13.31 -3.38
CA LEU A 362 24.31 14.19 -2.45
C LEU A 362 25.00 14.29 -1.08
N GLU A 363 25.82 13.30 -0.69
CA GLU A 363 26.54 13.31 0.60
C GLU A 363 27.54 14.46 0.69
N THR A 364 28.19 14.81 -0.43
CA THR A 364 29.12 15.95 -0.52
C THR A 364 28.42 17.28 -0.18
N ILE A 365 27.11 17.39 -0.42
CA ILE A 365 26.32 18.60 -0.15
C ILE A 365 25.83 18.64 1.30
N LEU A 366 25.62 17.48 1.94
CA LEU A 366 25.12 17.37 3.32
C LEU A 366 26.23 17.30 4.39
N SER A 367 27.50 17.47 3.99
CA SER A 367 28.66 17.54 4.88
C SER A 367 28.83 16.34 5.83
N VAL A 368 28.40 15.14 5.44
CA VAL A 368 28.63 13.91 6.23
C VAL A 368 29.96 13.27 5.81
N LYS A 369 31.08 14.01 5.93
CA LYS A 369 32.43 13.46 5.76
C LYS A 369 33.11 13.38 7.13
N GLY A 370 33.16 12.17 7.68
CA GLY A 370 34.00 11.86 8.83
C GLY A 370 34.54 10.45 8.65
N ASN A 371 35.83 10.27 8.93
CA ASN A 371 36.46 8.96 8.99
C ASN A 371 35.89 8.24 10.22
N LYS A 372 34.79 7.50 10.04
CA LYS A 372 34.06 6.86 11.13
C LYS A 372 34.73 5.53 11.49
N ASP A 373 34.99 5.33 12.77
CA ASP A 373 35.40 4.04 13.30
C ASP A 373 34.33 2.95 13.02
N ASP A 374 34.77 1.71 12.85
CA ASP A 374 33.90 0.57 12.53
C ASP A 374 32.74 0.41 13.54
N ARG A 375 32.97 0.77 14.81
CA ARG A 375 31.96 0.70 15.87
C ARG A 375 30.84 1.74 15.69
N THR A 376 31.15 2.98 15.27
CA THR A 376 30.09 3.97 15.01
C THR A 376 29.31 3.64 13.74
N VAL A 377 29.97 3.07 12.72
CA VAL A 377 29.30 2.59 11.51
C VAL A 377 28.32 1.48 11.85
N LYS A 378 28.74 0.46 12.62
CA LYS A 378 27.85 -0.63 13.07
C LYS A 378 26.64 -0.12 13.83
N LYS A 379 26.83 0.78 14.79
CA LYS A 379 25.71 1.41 15.54
C LYS A 379 24.77 2.22 14.63
N ALA A 380 25.32 2.93 13.64
CA ALA A 380 24.50 3.69 12.69
C ALA A 380 23.65 2.77 11.82
N VAL A 381 24.23 1.65 11.35
CA VAL A 381 23.55 0.62 10.57
C VAL A 381 22.45 -0.06 11.39
N GLU A 382 22.71 -0.45 12.65
CA GLU A 382 21.69 -1.01 13.55
C GLU A 382 20.52 -0.04 13.76
N ASN A 383 20.82 1.25 13.98
CA ASN A 383 19.78 2.27 14.15
C ASN A 383 18.96 2.46 12.86
N GLU A 384 19.60 2.47 11.70
CA GLU A 384 18.89 2.51 10.43
C GLU A 384 17.97 1.29 10.24
N MET A 385 18.45 0.08 10.56
CA MET A 385 17.63 -1.13 10.50
C MET A 385 16.39 -1.01 11.40
N ARG A 386 16.55 -0.47 12.62
CA ARG A 386 15.44 -0.21 13.53
C ARG A 386 14.38 0.69 12.91
N TRP A 387 14.77 1.81 12.31
CA TRP A 387 13.84 2.73 11.64
C TRP A 387 13.20 2.13 10.39
N LYS A 388 13.93 1.33 9.61
CA LYS A 388 13.35 0.57 8.50
C LYS A 388 12.24 -0.37 8.98
N ARG A 389 12.42 -1.03 10.12
CA ARG A 389 11.40 -1.92 10.69
C ARG A 389 10.19 -1.16 11.22
N ILE A 390 10.35 0.06 11.74
CA ILE A 390 9.22 0.93 12.12
C ILE A 390 8.36 1.23 10.89
N ILE A 391 8.99 1.71 9.81
CA ILE A 391 8.29 2.03 8.55
C ILE A 391 7.62 0.78 7.98
N GLN A 392 8.33 -0.33 7.93
CA GLN A 392 7.77 -1.60 7.44
C GLN A 392 6.53 -2.03 8.25
N ASN A 393 6.58 -1.90 9.58
CA ASN A 393 5.42 -2.19 10.43
C ASN A 393 4.24 -1.25 10.15
N ASP A 394 4.52 0.03 9.85
CA ASP A 394 3.48 0.99 9.49
C ASP A 394 2.87 0.66 8.12
N LEU A 395 3.66 0.24 7.14
CA LEU A 395 3.17 -0.24 5.84
C LEU A 395 2.33 -1.51 5.96
N GLU A 396 2.74 -2.42 6.85
CA GLU A 396 2.02 -3.66 7.11
C GLU A 396 0.65 -3.43 7.77
N SER A 397 0.54 -2.41 8.62
CA SER A 397 -0.65 -2.23 9.47
C SER A 397 -1.54 -1.05 9.09
N LEU A 398 -0.98 0.12 8.77
CA LEU A 398 -1.78 1.35 8.63
C LEU A 398 -2.78 1.29 7.47
N PRO A 399 -2.41 0.94 6.22
CA PRO A 399 -3.33 1.03 5.10
C PRO A 399 -4.54 0.09 5.28
N LEU A 400 -4.29 -1.18 5.63
CA LEU A 400 -5.36 -2.15 5.82
C LEU A 400 -6.21 -1.85 7.05
N ALA A 401 -5.61 -1.39 8.16
CA ALA A 401 -6.36 -0.98 9.34
C ALA A 401 -7.33 0.16 9.03
N LEU A 402 -6.86 1.20 8.35
CA LEU A 402 -7.69 2.34 7.97
C LEU A 402 -8.82 1.93 7.03
N ILE A 403 -8.57 0.99 6.10
CA ILE A 403 -9.62 0.41 5.25
C ILE A 403 -10.67 -0.32 6.10
N VAL A 404 -10.27 -1.13 7.08
CA VAL A 404 -11.20 -1.85 7.97
C VAL A 404 -12.04 -0.89 8.81
N PHE A 405 -11.42 0.13 9.41
CA PHE A 405 -12.14 1.16 10.18
C PHE A 405 -13.11 1.94 9.30
N TRP A 406 -12.71 2.28 8.09
CA TRP A 406 -13.58 2.93 7.13
C TRP A 406 -14.76 2.05 6.73
N CYS A 407 -14.54 0.75 6.49
CA CYS A 407 -15.62 -0.20 6.24
C CYS A 407 -16.62 -0.23 7.41
N ALA A 408 -16.14 -0.21 8.66
CA ALA A 408 -17.00 -0.15 9.84
C ALA A 408 -17.89 1.10 9.85
N ILE A 409 -17.32 2.26 9.50
CA ILE A 409 -18.06 3.53 9.41
C ILE A 409 -19.14 3.46 8.33
N VAL A 410 -18.79 3.04 7.11
CA VAL A 410 -19.72 3.05 5.97
C VAL A 410 -20.85 2.01 6.13
N VAL A 411 -20.56 0.85 6.73
CA VAL A 411 -21.58 -0.18 7.04
C VAL A 411 -22.48 0.24 8.21
N GLY A 412 -22.15 1.33 8.92
CA GLY A 412 -22.95 1.83 10.03
C GLY A 412 -22.80 0.99 11.30
N VAL A 413 -21.59 0.51 11.58
CA VAL A 413 -21.24 0.00 12.92
C VAL A 413 -21.41 1.13 13.94
N ASN A 414 -21.72 0.80 15.19
CA ASN A 414 -21.89 1.79 16.25
C ASN A 414 -20.75 2.84 16.25
N PRO A 415 -21.07 4.15 16.12
CA PRO A 415 -20.07 5.19 15.92
C PRO A 415 -19.19 5.40 17.15
N ASP A 416 -19.72 5.27 18.37
CA ASP A 416 -18.95 5.44 19.61
C ASP A 416 -17.92 4.32 19.78
N THR A 417 -18.33 3.07 19.52
CA THR A 417 -17.41 1.93 19.49
C THR A 417 -16.32 2.13 18.44
N THR A 418 -16.70 2.50 17.22
CA THR A 418 -15.76 2.69 16.11
C THR A 418 -14.76 3.81 16.40
N LYS A 419 -15.25 4.95 16.92
CA LYS A 419 -14.42 6.09 17.35
C LYS A 419 -13.45 5.70 18.45
N THR A 420 -13.92 4.98 19.47
CA THR A 420 -13.09 4.54 20.60
C THR A 420 -11.98 3.60 20.14
N LEU A 421 -12.31 2.61 19.32
CA LEU A 421 -11.34 1.68 18.74
C LEU A 421 -10.31 2.40 17.85
N LEU A 422 -10.73 3.40 17.06
CA LEU A 422 -9.85 4.17 16.18
C LEU A 422 -8.89 5.09 16.97
N VAL A 423 -9.35 5.71 18.05
CA VAL A 423 -8.50 6.52 18.95
C VAL A 423 -7.50 5.61 19.67
N ALA A 424 -7.96 4.49 20.23
CA ALA A 424 -7.09 3.51 20.88
C ALA A 424 -6.04 2.94 19.91
N TYR A 425 -6.45 2.62 18.68
CA TYR A 425 -5.55 2.19 17.60
C TYR A 425 -4.48 3.25 17.31
N THR A 426 -4.90 4.51 17.10
CA THR A 426 -3.98 5.62 16.83
C THR A 426 -2.95 5.76 17.96
N GLY A 427 -3.41 5.79 19.22
CA GLY A 427 -2.53 5.86 20.39
C GLY A 427 -1.55 4.69 20.46
N ALA A 428 -2.02 3.46 20.24
CA ALA A 428 -1.19 2.27 20.21
C ALA A 428 -0.11 2.33 19.10
N ARG A 429 -0.44 2.87 17.91
CA ARG A 429 0.53 3.03 16.81
C ARG A 429 1.56 4.13 17.06
N MET A 430 1.17 5.22 17.71
CA MET A 430 2.11 6.26 18.16
C MET A 430 3.05 5.70 19.22
N GLY A 431 2.49 5.05 20.25
CA GLY A 431 3.24 4.38 21.30
C GLY A 431 4.21 3.34 20.75
N HIS A 432 3.75 2.49 19.82
CA HIS A 432 4.58 1.47 19.16
C HIS A 432 5.84 2.08 18.52
N THR A 433 5.72 3.19 17.78
CA THR A 433 6.88 3.85 17.16
C THR A 433 7.87 4.36 18.20
N VAL A 434 7.37 5.00 19.27
CA VAL A 434 8.22 5.54 20.35
C VAL A 434 8.99 4.41 21.05
N VAL A 435 8.29 3.37 21.51
CA VAL A 435 8.93 2.25 22.23
C VAL A 435 9.84 1.43 21.32
N TYR A 436 9.56 1.37 20.01
CA TYR A 436 10.45 0.75 19.03
C TYR A 436 11.74 1.55 18.90
N ALA A 437 11.66 2.87 18.76
CA ALA A 437 12.83 3.75 18.67
C ALA A 437 13.70 3.65 19.93
N LEU A 438 13.09 3.55 21.11
CA LEU A 438 13.75 3.37 22.41
C LEU A 438 14.29 1.94 22.65
N GLY A 439 13.98 0.96 21.79
CA GLY A 439 14.46 -0.42 21.94
C GLY A 439 13.82 -1.17 23.12
N MET A 440 12.54 -0.91 23.41
CA MET A 440 11.78 -1.53 24.51
C MET A 440 10.90 -2.68 24.00
N PRO A 441 11.39 -3.94 23.92
CA PRO A 441 10.71 -5.01 23.18
C PRO A 441 9.36 -5.44 23.78
N ARG A 442 9.21 -5.42 25.12
CA ARG A 442 7.97 -5.79 25.81
C ARG A 442 6.86 -4.75 25.58
N ALA A 443 7.17 -3.48 25.80
CA ALA A 443 6.22 -2.38 25.56
C ALA A 443 5.82 -2.31 24.07
N ARG A 444 6.78 -2.54 23.16
CA ARG A 444 6.51 -2.65 21.73
C ARG A 444 5.48 -3.74 21.41
N MET A 445 5.65 -4.93 21.97
CA MET A 445 4.71 -6.03 21.77
C MET A 445 3.32 -5.70 22.33
N ALA A 446 3.24 -5.06 23.50
CA ALA A 446 1.97 -4.61 24.06
C ALA A 446 1.26 -3.60 23.14
N CYS A 447 1.96 -2.55 22.70
CA CYS A 447 1.40 -1.57 21.75
C CYS A 447 0.97 -2.22 20.43
N TRP A 448 1.74 -3.17 19.91
CA TRP A 448 1.38 -3.92 18.70
C TRP A 448 0.10 -4.74 18.93
N MET A 449 0.02 -5.49 20.03
CA MET A 449 -1.15 -6.30 20.37
C MET A 449 -2.41 -5.45 20.56
N SER A 450 -2.31 -4.32 21.27
CA SER A 450 -3.44 -3.40 21.46
C SER A 450 -3.94 -2.85 20.12
N GLY A 451 -3.03 -2.45 19.23
CA GLY A 451 -3.39 -1.99 17.89
C GLY A 451 -4.09 -3.07 17.07
N THR A 452 -3.53 -4.29 17.05
CA THR A 452 -4.12 -5.45 16.36
C THR A 452 -5.51 -5.79 16.89
N PHE A 453 -5.68 -5.79 18.21
CA PHE A 453 -6.98 -6.04 18.86
C PHE A 453 -8.04 -5.04 18.39
N CYS A 454 -7.69 -3.74 18.32
CA CYS A 454 -8.63 -2.72 17.85
C CYS A 454 -9.12 -2.98 16.43
N ILE A 455 -8.23 -3.43 15.53
CA ILE A 455 -8.60 -3.71 14.14
C ILE A 455 -9.44 -4.98 14.04
N VAL A 456 -9.10 -6.05 14.79
CA VAL A 456 -9.88 -7.29 14.81
C VAL A 456 -11.29 -7.04 15.37
N ALA A 457 -11.41 -6.24 16.43
CA ALA A 457 -12.71 -5.85 16.98
C ALA A 457 -13.54 -5.06 15.96
N ALA A 458 -12.92 -4.10 15.25
CA ALA A 458 -13.60 -3.37 14.18
C ALA A 458 -14.03 -4.31 13.04
N ALA A 459 -13.16 -5.21 12.58
CA ALA A 459 -13.45 -6.18 11.53
C ALA A 459 -14.60 -7.12 11.92
N ALA A 460 -14.62 -7.64 13.16
CA ALA A 460 -15.68 -8.49 13.66
C ALA A 460 -17.03 -7.77 13.69
N ASN A 461 -17.07 -6.54 14.23
CA ASN A 461 -18.28 -5.73 14.26
C ASN A 461 -18.79 -5.41 12.85
N THR A 462 -17.88 -5.12 11.91
CA THR A 462 -18.22 -4.91 10.50
C THR A 462 -18.85 -6.14 9.87
N ILE A 463 -18.29 -7.34 10.08
CA ILE A 463 -18.85 -8.59 9.56
C ILE A 463 -20.25 -8.83 10.12
N VAL A 464 -20.42 -8.71 11.45
CA VAL A 464 -21.73 -8.90 12.11
C VAL A 464 -22.76 -7.93 11.56
N LYS A 465 -22.39 -6.65 11.43
CA LYS A 465 -23.30 -5.61 10.91
C LYS A 465 -23.62 -5.78 9.42
N SER A 466 -22.67 -6.26 8.61
CA SER A 466 -22.91 -6.54 7.18
C SER A 466 -23.86 -7.71 6.94
N LEU A 467 -23.97 -8.64 7.90
CA LEU A 467 -24.81 -9.84 7.82
C LEU A 467 -26.21 -9.64 8.41
N SER A 468 -26.41 -8.61 9.26
CA SER A 468 -27.71 -8.21 9.83
C SER A 468 -28.48 -7.31 8.88
#